data_AF-A0A8T3SBI1-F1
#
_entry.id   AF-A0A8T3SBI1-F1
#
_cell.length_a   1.000
_cell.length_b   1.000
_cell.length_c   1.000
_cell.angle_alpha   90.00
_cell.angle_beta   90.00
_cell.angle_gamma   90.00
#
_symmetry.space_group_name_H-M   'P 1'
#
loop_
_entity.id
_entity.type
_entity.pdbx_description
1 polymer ?
#
loop_
_entity_poly.entity_id
_entity_poly.type
_entity_poly.pdbx_seq_one_letter_code
_entity_poly.pdbx_strand_id
1 'polypeptide(L)' 'MIKDRFKKSRKTYGYRRIHDDFVDLNELCDKHRIARIMNENNIRPKTKRKFKVTTDSKHNKPIR' A
#
# COMPACT_ATOMS: atom_id res chain seq x y z
N MET A 1 6.03 -16.92 2.11
CA MET A 1 7.08 -15.99 1.63
C MET A 1 6.56 -14.59 1.30
N ILE A 2 5.83 -14.35 0.19
CA ILE A 2 5.34 -12.98 -0.17
C ILE A 2 4.27 -12.47 0.81
N LYS A 3 3.29 -13.33 1.18
CA LYS A 3 2.25 -12.99 2.17
C LYS A 3 2.85 -12.61 3.53
N ASP A 4 3.93 -13.27 3.94
CA ASP A 4 4.57 -13.04 5.23
C ASP A 4 5.32 -11.72 5.26
N ARG A 5 6.11 -11.42 4.21
CA ARG A 5 6.76 -10.11 4.04
C ARG A 5 5.73 -8.97 3.95
N PHE A 6 4.64 -9.19 3.23
CA PHE A 6 3.53 -8.24 3.18
C PHE A 6 2.87 -8.03 4.55
N LYS A 7 2.71 -9.08 5.36
CA LYS A 7 2.19 -8.98 6.73
C LYS A 7 3.18 -8.28 7.67
N LYS A 8 4.49 -8.58 7.57
CA LYS A 8 5.57 -7.94 8.33
C LYS A 8 5.65 -6.43 8.06
N SER A 9 5.48 -6.01 6.81
CA SER A 9 5.40 -4.58 6.43
C SER A 9 4.06 -3.90 6.78
N ARG A 10 3.24 -4.51 7.66
CA ARG A 10 1.92 -4.02 8.07
C ARG A 10 0.96 -3.77 6.90
N LYS A 11 1.12 -4.54 5.82
CA LYS A 11 0.36 -4.41 4.57
C LYS A 11 0.62 -3.08 3.84
N THR A 12 1.78 -2.45 4.02
CA THR A 12 2.09 -1.15 3.38
C THR A 12 2.91 -1.29 2.10
N TYR A 13 3.67 -2.38 1.96
CA TYR A 13 4.59 -2.54 0.84
C TYR A 13 3.90 -3.14 -0.38
N GLY A 14 4.12 -2.53 -1.55
CA GLY A 14 3.76 -3.11 -2.85
C GLY A 14 4.85 -4.05 -3.36
N TYR A 15 4.63 -4.63 -4.55
CA TYR A 15 5.55 -5.61 -5.15
C TYR A 15 6.99 -5.08 -5.31
N ARG A 16 7.16 -3.78 -5.56
CA ARG A 16 8.48 -3.14 -5.70
C ARG A 16 9.28 -3.18 -4.40
N ARG A 17 8.69 -2.73 -3.29
CA ARG A 17 9.36 -2.76 -1.98
C ARG A 17 9.57 -4.18 -1.46
N ILE A 18 8.61 -5.07 -1.74
CA ILE A 18 8.79 -6.49 -1.40
C ILE A 18 9.96 -7.09 -2.18
N HIS A 19 10.11 -6.76 -3.47
CA HIS A 19 11.24 -7.17 -4.28
C HIS A 19 12.57 -6.62 -3.72
N ASP A 20 12.61 -5.35 -3.33
CA ASP A 20 13.80 -4.75 -2.72
C ASP A 20 14.18 -5.49 -1.43
N ASP A 21 13.20 -5.83 -0.57
CA ASP A 21 13.46 -6.65 0.62
C ASP A 21 14.05 -8.03 0.24
N PHE A 22 13.69 -8.62 -0.91
CA PHE A 22 14.21 -9.91 -1.38
C PHE A 22 15.66 -9.78 -1.84
N VAL A 23 15.97 -8.70 -2.57
CA VAL A 23 17.32 -8.35 -3.00
C VAL A 23 18.24 -8.15 -1.80
N ASP A 24 17.79 -7.42 -0.77
CA ASP A 24 18.56 -7.18 0.46
C ASP A 24 18.86 -8.48 1.23
N LEU A 25 18.02 -9.49 1.06
CA LEU A 25 18.18 -10.82 1.67
C LEU A 25 18.90 -11.82 0.76
N ASN A 26 19.52 -11.35 -0.34
CA ASN A 26 20.19 -12.16 -1.36
C ASN A 26 19.30 -13.26 -1.98
N GLU A 27 17.97 -13.10 -1.92
CA GLU A 27 17.03 -14.01 -2.57
C GLU A 27 16.68 -13.45 -3.95
N LEU A 28 17.14 -14.12 -5.01
CA LEU A 28 16.82 -13.75 -6.39
C LEU A 28 15.36 -14.09 -6.70
N CYS A 29 14.50 -13.07 -6.78
CA CYS A 29 13.13 -13.20 -7.26
C CYS A 29 12.81 -12.10 -8.26
N ASP A 30 12.22 -12.47 -9.41
CA ASP A 30 11.78 -11.49 -10.40
C ASP A 30 10.62 -10.64 -9.87
N LYS A 31 10.73 -9.32 -10.04
CA LYS A 31 9.67 -8.34 -9.72
C LYS A 31 8.35 -8.67 -10.41
N HIS A 32 8.36 -9.23 -11.63
CA HIS A 32 7.14 -9.61 -12.35
C HIS A 32 6.46 -10.81 -11.72
N ARG A 33 7.25 -11.79 -11.25
CA ARG A 33 6.74 -12.94 -10.50
C ARG A 33 6.08 -12.50 -9.19
N ILE A 34 6.71 -11.57 -8.45
CA ILE A 34 6.14 -11.02 -7.22
C ILE A 34 4.82 -10.29 -7.51
N ALA A 35 4.80 -9.44 -8.54
CA ALA A 35 3.60 -8.72 -8.95
C ALA A 35 2.44 -9.67 -9.32
N ARG A 36 2.73 -10.72 -10.10
CA ARG A 36 1.76 -11.75 -10.49
C ARG A 36 1.18 -12.48 -9.27
N ILE A 37 2.05 -12.97 -8.37
CA ILE A 37 1.62 -13.67 -7.16
C ILE A 37 0.80 -12.74 -6.26
N MET A 38 1.19 -11.47 -6.11
CA MET A 38 0.41 -10.48 -5.35
C MET A 38 -0.97 -10.28 -5.96
N ASN A 39 -1.09 -10.20 -7.29
CA ASN A 39 -2.37 -10.04 -7.97
C ASN A 39 -3.26 -11.28 -7.83
N GLU A 40 -2.73 -12.47 -8.10
CA GLU A 40 -3.45 -13.75 -7.96
C GLU A 40 -3.97 -13.98 -6.54
N ASN A 41 -3.25 -13.48 -5.53
CA ASN A 41 -3.62 -13.60 -4.13
C ASN A 41 -4.39 -12.39 -3.57
N ASN A 42 -4.81 -11.45 -4.43
CA ASN A 42 -5.49 -10.21 -4.04
C ASN A 42 -4.75 -9.40 -2.95
N ILE A 43 -3.42 -9.45 -2.95
CA ILE A 43 -2.56 -8.74 -2.02
C ILE A 43 -2.34 -7.33 -2.53
N ARG A 44 -2.91 -6.34 -1.82
CA ARG A 44 -2.81 -4.92 -2.19
C ARG A 44 -2.38 -4.08 -0.99
N PRO A 45 -1.38 -3.20 -1.16
CA PRO A 45 -0.93 -2.33 -0.08
C PRO A 45 -2.05 -1.40 0.40
N LYS A 46 -2.08 -1.16 1.70
CA LYS A 46 -2.97 -0.20 2.35
C LYS A 46 -2.63 1.20 1.86
N THR A 47 -3.60 1.86 1.24
CA THR A 47 -3.52 3.27 0.88
C THR A 47 -4.19 4.13 1.94
N LYS A 48 -3.69 5.36 2.14
CA LYS A 48 -4.38 6.34 2.99
C LYS A 48 -5.75 6.64 2.37
N ARG A 49 -6.81 6.67 3.20
CA ARG A 49 -8.12 7.15 2.74
C ARG A 49 -7.98 8.61 2.33
N LYS A 50 -8.59 9.01 1.21
CA LYS A 50 -8.68 10.42 0.84
C LYS A 50 -9.40 11.18 1.96
N PHE A 51 -8.85 12.30 2.39
CA PHE A 51 -9.51 13.19 3.33
C PHE A 51 -10.74 13.80 2.66
N LYS A 52 -11.90 13.73 3.33
CA LYS A 52 -13.13 14.37 2.87
C LYS A 52 -13.35 15.59 3.75
N VAL A 53 -13.24 16.78 3.16
CA VAL A 53 -13.58 18.03 3.84
C VAL A 53 -15.09 18.03 4.05
N THR A 54 -15.53 18.05 5.30
CA THR A 54 -16.96 18.12 5.67
C THR A 54 -17.40 19.54 5.99
N THR A 55 -16.47 20.46 6.16
CA THR A 55 -16.77 21.86 6.48
C THR A 55 -16.95 22.65 5.19
N ASP A 56 -18.18 23.05 4.93
CA ASP A 56 -18.51 24.14 4.02
C ASP A 56 -18.14 25.47 4.70
N SER A 57 -16.96 26.01 4.36
CA SER A 57 -16.50 27.31 4.84
C SER A 57 -17.17 28.50 4.13
N LYS A 58 -18.15 28.27 3.24
CA LYS A 58 -19.03 29.28 2.66
C LYS A 58 -20.41 29.25 3.33
N HIS A 59 -20.46 29.42 4.65
CA HIS A 59 -21.74 29.54 5.32
C HIS A 59 -22.22 31.00 5.32
N ASN A 60 -23.45 31.21 4.87
CA ASN A 60 -24.09 32.53 4.75
C ASN A 60 -24.86 32.95 6.01
N LYS A 61 -24.46 32.43 7.18
CA LYS A 61 -25.11 32.76 8.47
C LYS A 61 -24.31 33.95 9.04
N PRO A 62 -24.94 34.84 9.82
CA PRO A 62 -24.27 36.02 10.32
C PRO A 62 -23.05 35.61 11.15
N ILE A 63 -21.90 36.20 10.81
CA ILE A 63 -20.74 36.24 11.71
C ILE A 63 -21.18 37.13 12.87
N ARG A 64 -21.21 36.57 14.07
CA ARG A 64 -21.58 37.28 15.28
C ARG A 64 -20.33 37.79 15.99
#